data_AF-A0A2V8P381-F1
#
_entry.id   AF-A0A2V8P381-F1
#
_cell.length_a   1.000
_cell.length_b   1.000
_cell.length_c   1.000
_cell.angle_alpha   90.00
_cell.angle_beta   90.00
_cell.angle_gamma   90.00
#
_symmetry.space_group_name_H-M   'P 1'
#
loop_
_entity.id
_entity.type
_entity.pdbx_description
1 polymer ?
#
loop_
_entity_poly.entity_id
_entity_poly.type
_entity_poly.pdbx_seq_one_letter_code
_entity_poly.pdbx_strand_id
1 'polypeptide(L)'
;MLIHERPATGLEAKFSMPFCAAAALVYGQLGIDTFDVDRIQEPVIQALLPRVTMRVNTAFDAKTSMSQARVTVRLRDGRIYSQCGDGARGYPGRLTGEELRTKFTGCARRTMRQEAADHAWLALKEMESIDDVRQLTELFEFGPGNSGTDV
;
A
#
# COMPACT_ATOMS: atom_id res chain seq x y z
N MET A 1 10.10 -12.53 1.43
CA MET A 1 11.27 -12.50 0.53
C MET A 1 10.87 -11.74 -0.73
N LEU A 2 11.74 -10.89 -1.30
CA LEU A 2 11.44 -10.13 -2.52
C LEU A 2 12.06 -10.88 -3.71
N ILE A 3 11.25 -11.60 -4.47
CA ILE A 3 11.73 -12.63 -5.41
C ILE A 3 11.22 -12.47 -6.84
N HIS A 4 10.31 -11.52 -7.09
CA HIS A 4 9.71 -11.33 -8.41
C HIS A 4 10.28 -10.08 -9.10
N GLU A 5 11.03 -10.28 -10.18
CA GLU A 5 11.54 -9.19 -11.01
C GLU A 5 10.48 -8.66 -12.00
N ARG A 6 9.60 -9.56 -12.47
CA ARG A 6 8.50 -9.26 -13.40
C ARG A 6 7.21 -9.94 -12.91
N PRO A 7 6.47 -9.32 -11.98
CA PRO A 7 5.24 -9.91 -11.46
C PRO A 7 4.13 -9.87 -12.52
N ALA A 8 3.32 -10.92 -12.57
CA ALA A 8 2.12 -11.02 -13.38
C ALA A 8 0.84 -10.95 -12.53
N THR A 9 0.93 -11.29 -11.24
CA THR A 9 -0.21 -11.27 -10.31
C THR A 9 -0.04 -10.25 -9.19
N GLY A 10 -1.15 -9.87 -8.56
CA GLY A 10 -1.14 -8.97 -7.39
C GLY A 10 -0.33 -9.54 -6.21
N LEU A 11 -0.32 -10.86 -6.01
CA LEU A 11 0.47 -11.48 -4.96
C LEU A 11 1.97 -11.38 -5.25
N GLU A 12 2.39 -11.69 -6.48
CA GLU A 12 3.79 -11.56 -6.88
C GLU A 12 4.26 -10.10 -6.80
N ALA A 13 3.40 -9.15 -7.18
CA ALA A 13 3.67 -7.72 -7.13
C ALA A 13 3.95 -7.23 -5.70
N LYS A 14 3.25 -7.75 -4.69
CA LYS A 14 3.53 -7.48 -3.27
C LYS A 14 4.93 -7.89 -2.83
N PHE A 15 5.54 -8.84 -3.54
CA PHE A 15 6.88 -9.35 -3.29
C PHE A 15 7.89 -8.99 -4.40
N SER A 16 7.64 -7.90 -5.13
CA SER A 16 8.49 -7.39 -6.20
C SER A 16 8.98 -5.97 -5.89
N MET A 17 10.29 -5.79 -5.63
CA MET A 17 10.82 -4.43 -5.49
C MET A 17 10.86 -3.62 -6.77
N PRO A 18 11.17 -4.19 -7.95
CA PRO A 18 11.05 -3.46 -9.20
C PRO A 18 9.67 -2.85 -9.38
N PHE A 19 8.62 -3.63 -9.11
CA PHE A 19 7.25 -3.15 -9.17
C PHE A 19 6.96 -2.08 -8.12
N CYS A 20 7.22 -2.35 -6.82
CA CYS A 20 6.93 -1.40 -5.75
C CYS A 20 7.63 -0.04 -5.95
N ALA A 21 8.89 -0.05 -6.41
CA ALA A 21 9.63 1.18 -6.68
C ALA A 21 9.13 1.91 -7.93
N ALA A 22 8.80 1.18 -9.00
CA ALA A 22 8.21 1.77 -10.21
C ALA A 22 6.84 2.39 -9.91
N ALA A 23 5.98 1.68 -9.19
CA ALA A 23 4.67 2.16 -8.77
C ALA A 23 4.79 3.41 -7.87
N ALA A 24 5.75 3.43 -6.94
CA ALA A 24 6.00 4.62 -6.12
C ALA A 24 6.42 5.82 -6.95
N LEU A 25 7.23 5.62 -8.00
CA LEU A 25 7.67 6.69 -8.89
C LEU A 25 6.52 7.23 -9.77
N VAL A 26 5.62 6.36 -10.22
CA VAL A 26 4.50 6.74 -11.10
C VAL A 26 3.34 7.36 -10.32
N TYR A 27 2.94 6.74 -9.21
CA TYR A 27 1.74 7.13 -8.47
C TYR A 27 2.02 8.04 -7.27
N GLY A 28 3.27 8.13 -6.80
CA GLY A 28 3.65 8.87 -5.59
C GLY A 28 3.22 8.20 -4.27
N GLN A 29 2.09 7.48 -4.29
CA GLN A 29 1.55 6.73 -3.16
C GLN A 29 1.01 5.38 -3.63
N LEU A 30 1.24 4.34 -2.83
CA LEU A 30 0.71 2.99 -3.11
C LEU A 30 -0.53 2.75 -2.25
N GLY A 31 -1.58 2.26 -2.89
CA GLY A 31 -2.82 1.79 -2.28
C GLY A 31 -3.06 0.31 -2.57
N ILE A 32 -4.21 -0.21 -2.13
CA ILE A 32 -4.59 -1.60 -2.40
C ILE A 32 -4.78 -1.85 -3.91
N ASP A 33 -5.38 -0.88 -4.61
CA ASP A 33 -5.66 -0.95 -6.06
C ASP A 33 -4.38 -0.94 -6.90
N THR A 34 -3.26 -0.44 -6.35
CA THR A 34 -1.97 -0.46 -7.05
C THR A 34 -1.57 -1.89 -7.43
N PHE A 35 -2.02 -2.91 -6.70
CA PHE A 35 -1.68 -4.30 -6.94
C PHE A 35 -2.70 -5.05 -7.81
N ASP A 36 -3.68 -4.35 -8.39
CA ASP A 36 -4.58 -4.93 -9.38
C ASP A 36 -3.81 -5.22 -10.69
N VAL A 37 -4.20 -6.29 -11.41
CA VAL A 37 -3.47 -6.77 -12.59
C VAL A 37 -3.32 -5.69 -13.66
N ASP A 38 -4.37 -4.89 -13.89
CA ASP A 38 -4.34 -3.82 -14.87
C ASP A 38 -3.26 -2.77 -14.54
N ARG A 39 -3.11 -2.42 -13.26
CA ARG A 39 -2.05 -1.51 -12.78
C ARG A 39 -0.66 -2.09 -12.94
N ILE A 40 -0.53 -3.40 -12.75
CA ILE A 40 0.74 -4.12 -12.95
C ILE A 40 1.12 -4.10 -14.43
N GLN A 41 0.17 -4.31 -15.33
CA GLN A 41 0.42 -4.38 -16.77
C GLN A 41 0.51 -3.01 -17.46
N GLU A 42 0.32 -1.90 -16.76
CA GLU A 42 0.41 -0.57 -17.35
C GLU A 42 1.76 -0.35 -18.08
N PRO A 43 1.75 0.17 -19.33
CA PRO A 43 2.97 0.31 -20.12
C PRO A 43 4.07 1.13 -19.43
N VAL A 44 3.69 2.15 -18.65
CA VAL A 44 4.65 2.97 -17.90
C VAL A 44 5.35 2.20 -16.79
N ILE A 45 4.61 1.31 -16.09
CA ILE A 45 5.16 0.44 -15.05
C ILE A 45 6.11 -0.57 -15.68
N GLN A 46 5.65 -1.27 -16.73
CA GLN A 46 6.44 -2.29 -17.44
C GLN A 46 7.75 -1.71 -18.00
N ALA A 47 7.74 -0.47 -18.50
CA ALA A 47 8.92 0.22 -18.98
C ALA A 47 9.93 0.60 -17.88
N LEU A 48 9.48 0.70 -16.62
CA LEU A 48 10.31 1.04 -15.47
C LEU A 48 10.89 -0.18 -14.76
N LEU A 49 10.21 -1.33 -14.77
CA LEU A 49 10.70 -2.57 -14.13
C LEU A 49 12.18 -2.88 -14.43
N PRO A 50 12.65 -2.92 -15.71
CA PRO A 50 14.05 -3.24 -16.00
C PRO A 50 15.05 -2.15 -15.60
N ARG A 51 14.59 -0.98 -15.14
CA ARG A 51 15.43 0.14 -14.69
C ARG A 51 15.61 0.16 -13.18
N VAL A 52 14.83 -0.63 -12.45
CA VAL A 52 14.96 -0.75 -11.00
C VAL A 52 15.94 -1.87 -10.68
N THR A 53 16.80 -1.63 -9.70
CA THR A 53 17.78 -2.61 -9.27
C THR A 53 17.90 -2.53 -7.76
N MET A 54 17.63 -3.64 -7.08
CA MET A 54 17.81 -3.74 -5.63
C MET A 54 19.14 -4.40 -5.30
N ARG A 55 19.85 -3.86 -4.30
CA ARG A 55 21.09 -4.41 -3.78
C ARG A 55 21.08 -4.37 -2.26
N VAL A 56 21.75 -5.34 -1.64
CA VAL A 56 22.01 -5.30 -0.19
C VAL A 56 22.98 -4.16 0.08
N ASN A 57 22.67 -3.34 1.09
CA ASN A 57 23.56 -2.29 1.57
C ASN A 57 24.16 -2.72 2.91
N THR A 58 25.43 -3.12 2.90
CA THR A 58 26.14 -3.61 4.08
C THR A 58 26.45 -2.53 5.11
N ALA A 59 26.27 -1.25 4.78
CA ALA A 59 26.44 -0.13 5.70
C ALA A 59 25.21 0.12 6.59
N PHE A 60 24.09 -0.56 6.35
CA PHE A 60 22.91 -0.47 7.22
C PHE A 60 23.11 -1.22 8.53
N ASP A 61 22.52 -0.69 9.59
CA ASP A 61 22.67 -1.24 10.93
C ASP A 61 21.82 -2.51 11.06
N ALA A 62 22.48 -3.66 11.07
CA ALA A 62 21.80 -4.95 11.24
C ALA A 62 21.10 -5.09 12.60
N LYS A 63 21.41 -4.23 13.59
CA LYS A 63 20.80 -4.27 14.93
C LYS A 63 19.51 -3.45 15.04
N THR A 64 19.19 -2.60 14.05
CA THR A 64 17.95 -1.84 14.11
C THR A 64 16.74 -2.73 13.84
N SER A 65 15.66 -2.52 14.60
CA SER A 65 14.37 -3.17 14.36
C SER A 65 13.59 -2.53 13.21
N MET A 66 14.04 -1.36 12.73
CA MET A 66 13.43 -0.64 11.63
C MET A 66 14.06 -1.01 10.29
N SER A 67 13.25 -1.18 9.25
CA SER A 67 13.75 -1.34 7.89
C SER A 67 14.49 -0.09 7.43
N GLN A 68 15.59 -0.27 6.70
CA GLN A 68 16.36 0.83 6.12
C GLN A 68 16.40 0.68 4.61
N ALA A 69 16.29 1.80 3.89
CA ALA A 69 16.40 1.81 2.43
C ALA A 69 17.09 3.09 1.97
N ARG A 70 17.93 2.97 0.93
CA ARG A 70 18.46 4.10 0.19
C ARG A 70 17.97 3.97 -1.25
N VAL A 71 17.32 5.01 -1.73
CA VAL A 71 16.86 5.10 -3.12
C VAL A 71 17.75 6.10 -3.84
N THR A 72 18.26 5.70 -4.99
CA THR A 72 19.04 6.57 -5.88
C THR A 72 18.39 6.56 -7.26
N VAL A 73 18.05 7.74 -7.76
CA VAL A 73 17.48 7.95 -9.09
C VAL A 73 18.50 8.70 -9.93
N ARG A 74 18.85 8.13 -11.08
CA ARG A 74 19.72 8.76 -12.08
C ARG A 74 18.89 9.19 -13.29
N LEU A 75 18.90 10.47 -13.60
CA LEU A 75 18.22 11.04 -14.75
C LEU A 75 19.07 10.93 -16.02
N ARG A 76 18.43 11.11 -17.18
CA ARG A 76 19.09 11.01 -18.51
C ARG A 76 20.11 12.12 -18.74
N ASP A 77 19.93 13.28 -18.11
CA ASP A 77 20.86 14.41 -18.17
C ASP A 77 22.05 14.26 -17.19
N GLY A 78 22.17 13.10 -16.52
CA GLY A 78 23.24 12.80 -15.59
C GLY A 78 22.99 13.25 -14.15
N ARG A 79 21.91 14.00 -13.86
CA ARG A 79 21.57 14.36 -12.47
C ARG A 79 21.26 13.12 -11.64
N ILE A 80 21.68 13.14 -10.39
CA ILE A 80 21.48 12.05 -9.43
C ILE A 80 20.79 12.60 -8.18
N TYR A 81 19.70 11.95 -7.79
CA TYR A 81 19.01 12.19 -6.53
C TYR A 81 19.17 10.96 -5.65
N SER A 82 19.49 11.14 -4.38
CA SER A 82 19.62 10.03 -3.43
C SER A 82 19.03 10.41 -2.09
N GLN A 83 18.24 9.51 -1.51
CA GLN A 83 17.66 9.69 -0.19
C GLN A 83 17.69 8.37 0.59
N CYS A 84 17.93 8.48 1.89
CA CYS A 84 17.84 7.37 2.84
C CYS A 84 16.54 7.53 3.64
N GLY A 85 15.87 6.41 3.90
CA GLY A 85 14.74 6.33 4.82
C GLY A 85 15.01 5.27 5.88
N ASP A 86 14.60 5.58 7.11
CA ASP A 86 14.69 4.74 8.28
C ASP A 86 13.28 4.48 8.84
N GLY A 87 12.81 3.25 8.73
CA GLY A 87 11.47 2.84 9.12
C GLY A 87 10.40 3.28 8.12
N ALA A 88 9.57 2.34 7.69
CA ALA A 88 8.41 2.66 6.88
C ALA A 88 7.39 3.54 7.66
N ARG A 89 6.57 4.30 6.93
CA ARG A 89 5.52 5.16 7.53
C ARG A 89 4.56 4.38 8.43
N GLY A 90 4.35 3.08 8.17
CA GLY A 90 3.51 2.20 8.98
C GLY A 90 4.13 1.65 10.26
N TYR A 91 5.38 2.01 10.61
CA TYR A 91 5.94 1.65 11.93
C TYR A 91 5.15 2.31 13.07
N PRO A 92 5.13 1.70 14.28
CA PRO A 92 4.42 2.25 15.43
C PRO A 92 4.74 3.73 15.67
N GLY A 93 3.71 4.53 15.93
CA GLY A 93 3.83 5.96 16.24
C GLY A 93 4.10 6.88 15.05
N ARG A 94 4.15 6.38 13.81
CA ARG A 94 4.46 7.20 12.63
C ARG A 94 3.24 7.63 11.81
N LEU A 95 2.13 6.92 11.87
CA LEU A 95 0.90 7.29 11.16
C LEU A 95 0.10 8.34 11.94
N THR A 96 -0.38 9.35 11.23
CA THR A 96 -1.41 10.26 11.74
C THR A 96 -2.80 9.58 11.71
N GLY A 97 -3.74 10.13 12.47
CA GLY A 97 -5.14 9.68 12.44
C GLY A 97 -5.77 9.82 11.05
N GLU A 98 -5.41 10.86 10.30
CA GLU A 98 -5.90 11.09 8.93
C GLU A 98 -5.35 10.05 7.94
N GLU A 99 -4.07 9.69 8.04
CA GLU A 99 -3.48 8.63 7.21
C GLU A 99 -4.10 7.26 7.52
N LEU A 100 -4.40 6.98 8.79
CA LEU A 100 -5.12 5.76 9.18
C LEU A 100 -6.54 5.76 8.60
N ARG A 101 -7.28 6.87 8.69
CA ARG A 101 -8.62 7.01 8.08
C ARG A 101 -8.57 6.80 6.58
N THR A 102 -7.60 7.42 5.92
CA THR A 102 -7.40 7.30 4.47
C THR A 102 -7.15 5.85 4.07
N LYS A 103 -6.28 5.14 4.81
CA LYS A 103 -6.03 3.71 4.59
C LYS A 103 -7.28 2.86 4.82
N PHE A 104 -7.99 3.09 5.93
CA PHE A 104 -9.23 2.38 6.24
C PHE A 104 -10.26 2.55 5.13
N THR A 105 -10.52 3.79 4.73
CA THR A 105 -11.49 4.14 3.69
C THR A 105 -11.12 3.51 2.35
N GLY A 106 -9.82 3.53 1.99
CA GLY A 106 -9.33 2.87 0.78
C GLY A 106 -9.59 1.35 0.75
N CYS A 107 -9.50 0.67 1.90
CA CYS A 107 -9.86 -0.74 2.00
C CYS A 107 -11.39 -0.94 1.98
N ALA A 108 -12.12 -0.17 2.80
CA ALA A 108 -13.56 -0.33 2.99
C ALA A 108 -14.34 -0.08 1.69
N ARG A 109 -13.96 0.93 0.91
CA ARG A 109 -14.66 1.29 -0.34
C ARG A 109 -14.63 0.21 -1.43
N ARG A 110 -13.84 -0.86 -1.27
CA ARG A 110 -13.90 -2.02 -2.18
C ARG A 110 -15.14 -2.88 -1.97
N THR A 111 -15.79 -2.79 -0.82
CA THR A 111 -16.94 -3.64 -0.49
C THR A 111 -18.16 -2.90 0.04
N MET A 112 -18.00 -1.63 0.45
CA MET A 112 -19.09 -0.77 0.93
C MET A 112 -19.05 0.64 0.31
N ARG A 113 -20.19 1.34 0.35
CA ARG A 113 -20.28 2.74 -0.09
C ARG A 113 -19.50 3.66 0.86
N GLN A 114 -19.13 4.84 0.34
CA GLN A 114 -18.34 5.81 1.10
C GLN A 114 -19.02 6.24 2.40
N GLU A 115 -20.33 6.47 2.38
CA GLU A 115 -21.06 6.89 3.57
C GLU A 115 -21.01 5.80 4.65
N ALA A 116 -21.18 4.54 4.26
CA ALA A 116 -21.09 3.40 5.17
C ALA A 116 -19.68 3.25 5.77
N ALA A 117 -18.64 3.44 4.95
CA ALA A 117 -17.25 3.43 5.42
C ALA A 117 -16.97 4.55 6.42
N ASP A 118 -17.48 5.75 6.18
CA ASP A 118 -17.33 6.88 7.11
C ASP A 118 -18.03 6.61 8.45
N HIS A 119 -19.24 6.04 8.43
CA HIS A 119 -19.93 5.62 9.66
C HIS A 119 -19.17 4.52 10.41
N ALA A 120 -18.69 3.49 9.71
CA ALA A 120 -17.91 2.40 10.30
C ALA A 120 -16.60 2.90 10.93
N TRP A 121 -15.92 3.86 10.29
CA TRP A 121 -14.72 4.49 10.84
C TRP A 121 -15.00 5.19 12.18
N LEU A 122 -16.07 5.97 12.26
CA LEU A 122 -16.46 6.68 13.49
C LEU A 122 -16.83 5.70 14.61
N ALA A 123 -17.59 4.65 14.30
CA ALA A 123 -17.96 3.64 15.30
C ALA A 123 -16.74 2.89 15.84
N LEU A 124 -15.77 2.54 14.99
CA LEU A 124 -14.50 1.93 15.42
C LEU A 124 -13.67 2.87 16.32
N LYS A 125 -13.74 4.18 16.05
CA LYS A 125 -13.00 5.19 16.81
C LYS A 125 -13.52 5.39 18.23
N GLU A 126 -14.81 5.14 18.45
CA GLU A 126 -15.51 5.27 19.72
C GLU A 126 -15.91 3.89 20.29
N MET A 127 -15.24 2.81 19.86
CA MET A 127 -15.68 1.45 20.15
C MET A 127 -15.69 1.11 21.65
N GLU A 128 -14.86 1.78 22.45
CA GLU A 128 -14.89 1.65 23.91
C GLU A 128 -16.21 2.10 24.56
N SER A 129 -17.00 2.92 23.86
CA SER A 129 -18.29 3.43 24.32
C SER A 129 -19.48 2.61 23.80
N ILE A 130 -19.23 1.54 23.06
CA ILE A 130 -20.27 0.67 22.49
C ILE A 130 -20.61 -0.42 23.51
N ASP A 131 -21.85 -0.44 23.99
CA ASP A 131 -22.35 -1.44 24.95
C ASP A 131 -22.56 -2.83 24.33
N ASP A 132 -22.83 -2.89 23.02
CA ASP A 132 -23.12 -4.13 22.30
C ASP A 132 -22.36 -4.19 20.96
N VAL A 133 -21.47 -5.18 20.84
CA VAL A 133 -20.64 -5.40 19.64
C VAL A 133 -21.48 -5.57 18.36
N ARG A 134 -22.75 -5.98 18.45
CA ARG A 134 -23.65 -6.07 17.29
C ARG A 134 -23.82 -4.74 16.57
N GLN A 135 -23.87 -3.63 17.32
CA GLN A 135 -23.95 -2.28 16.76
C GLN A 135 -22.77 -1.96 15.85
N LEU A 136 -21.60 -2.56 16.12
CA LEU A 136 -20.42 -2.43 15.28
C LEU A 136 -20.45 -3.42 14.11
N THR A 137 -20.79 -4.69 14.35
CA THR A 137 -20.74 -5.73 13.29
C THR A 137 -21.77 -5.50 12.20
N GLU A 138 -22.96 -4.99 12.53
CA GLU A 138 -24.02 -4.65 11.56
C GLU A 138 -23.55 -3.60 10.54
N LEU A 139 -22.60 -2.72 10.90
CA LEU A 139 -22.01 -1.74 9.98
C LEU A 139 -21.12 -2.38 8.89
N PHE A 140 -20.70 -3.63 9.10
CA PHE A 140 -19.88 -4.40 8.17
C PHE A 140 -20.67 -5.52 7.49
N GLU A 141 -21.97 -5.65 7.76
CA GLU A 141 -22.81 -6.64 7.11
C GLU A 141 -23.08 -6.25 5.65
N PHE A 142 -22.73 -7.17 4.74
CA PHE A 142 -23.06 -7.04 3.34
C PHE A 142 -24.52 -7.50 3.17
N GLY A 143 -25.45 -6.55 3.05
CA GLY A 143 -26.83 -6.87 2.72
C GLY A 143 -26.92 -7.70 1.42
N PRO A 144 -27.94 -8.56 1.26
CA PRO A 144 -28.14 -9.36 0.06
C PRO A 144 -28.51 -8.45 -1.12
N GLY A 145 -27.49 -7.91 -1.79
CA GLY A 145 -27.64 -6.98 -2.91
C GLY A 145 -26.37 -6.64 -3.66
N ASN A 146 -25.22 -7.26 -3.33
CA ASN A 146 -23.95 -6.99 -4.01
C ASN A 146 -23.34 -8.25 -4.65
N SER A 147 -24.18 -9.13 -5.19
CA SER A 147 -23.77 -10.11 -6.19
C SER A 147 -23.67 -9.43 -7.55
N GLY A 148 -22.61 -8.64 -7.73
CA GLY A 148 -22.23 -8.03 -8.98
C GLY A 148 -20.99 -8.71 -9.55
N THR A 149 -21.23 -9.64 -10.46
CA THR A 149 -20.33 -10.21 -11.48
C THR A 149 -19.08 -10.97 -11.04
N ASP A 150 -19.24 -12.29 -11.11
CA ASP A 150 -18.31 -13.27 -11.69
C ASP A 150 -17.53 -12.68 -12.89
N VAL A 151 -16.19 -12.63 -12.78
CA VAL A 151 -15.20 -12.66 -13.87
C VAL A 151 -13.99 -13.43 -13.39
#